data_AF-A0A7Y3X9P9-F1
#
_entry.id   AF-A0A7Y3X9P9-F1
#
_cell.length_a   1.000
_cell.length_b   1.000
_cell.length_c   1.000
_cell.angle_alpha   90.00
_cell.angle_beta   90.00
_cell.angle_gamma   90.00
#
_symmetry.space_group_name_H-M   'P 1'
#
loop_
_entity.id
_entity.type
_entity.pdbx_description
1 polymer ?
#
loop_
_entity_poly.entity_id
_entity_poly.type
_entity_poly.pdbx_seq_one_letter_code
_entity_poly.pdbx_strand_id
1 'polypeptide(L)'
;MNNTKTWLTLFFTMTLSACSTLDENKTSSVTPLSEQDQYALEVGHKVLAIQAALESPEQPASVEVVKALGLDSRHYVMVRGWLSQALRSAESWQDTSTYQTSAAYKNTTNKRISALRRMIRAIDLE
;
A
#
# COMPACT_ATOMS: atom_id res chain seq x y z
N MET A 1 -24.01 47.74 -18.50
CA MET A 1 -23.82 48.40 -17.19
C MET A 1 -22.68 47.67 -16.48
N ASN A 2 -21.48 48.24 -16.58
CA ASN A 2 -20.41 48.31 -15.56
C ASN A 2 -19.85 46.95 -15.09
N ASN A 3 -18.75 46.47 -15.68
CA ASN A 3 -17.34 46.71 -15.28
C ASN A 3 -16.87 45.89 -14.06
N THR A 4 -16.08 44.85 -14.39
CA THR A 4 -14.72 44.53 -13.88
C THR A 4 -14.40 44.73 -12.39
N LYS A 5 -13.82 43.67 -11.78
CA LYS A 5 -12.79 43.63 -10.71
C LYS A 5 -12.91 42.28 -9.97
N THR A 6 -11.90 41.50 -9.62
CA THR A 6 -10.44 41.56 -9.73
C THR A 6 -9.95 40.17 -9.32
N TRP A 7 -9.18 39.52 -10.18
CA TRP A 7 -8.50 38.27 -9.93
C TRP A 7 -7.32 38.57 -9.01
N LEU A 8 -7.27 38.01 -7.80
CA LEU A 8 -6.18 38.24 -6.86
C LEU A 8 -4.99 37.36 -7.28
N THR A 9 -4.10 37.93 -8.09
CA THR A 9 -2.79 37.41 -8.42
C THR A 9 -1.88 37.56 -7.21
N LEU A 10 -1.53 36.44 -6.57
CA LEU A 10 -0.52 36.42 -5.53
C LEU A 10 0.86 36.26 -6.18
N PHE A 11 1.53 37.39 -6.35
CA PHE A 11 2.94 37.49 -6.70
C PHE A 11 3.79 36.88 -5.59
N PHE A 12 4.51 35.80 -5.89
CA PHE A 12 5.66 35.38 -5.09
C PHE A 12 6.91 35.46 -5.96
N THR A 13 7.43 36.68 -6.12
CA THR A 13 8.77 36.94 -6.62
C THR A 13 9.76 36.70 -5.49
N MET A 14 10.51 35.60 -5.56
CA MET A 14 11.72 35.40 -4.77
C MET A 14 12.86 35.12 -5.74
N THR A 15 13.58 36.16 -6.13
CA THR A 15 14.84 36.07 -6.86
C THR A 15 16.00 36.37 -5.91
N LEU A 16 16.88 35.38 -5.75
CA LEU A 16 18.30 35.37 -5.35
C LEU A 16 18.52 34.02 -4.66
N SER A 17 19.54 33.21 -4.92
CA SER A 17 20.91 33.52 -5.29
C SER A 17 21.63 32.22 -5.68
N ALA A 18 22.74 32.38 -6.41
CA ALA A 18 23.78 31.39 -6.74
C ALA A 18 23.47 30.35 -7.83
N CYS A 19 23.77 30.77 -9.06
CA CYS A 19 24.21 29.87 -10.13
C CYS A 19 25.46 29.13 -9.61
N SER A 20 25.27 27.88 -9.21
CA SER A 20 26.38 26.99 -8.88
C SER A 20 27.03 26.59 -10.19
N THR A 21 28.34 26.79 -10.30
CA THR A 21 29.16 26.30 -11.41
C THR A 21 28.85 24.83 -11.67
N LEU A 22 28.33 24.53 -12.87
CA LEU A 22 28.21 23.15 -13.34
C LEU A 22 29.63 22.61 -13.53
N ASP A 23 30.08 21.84 -12.56
CA ASP A 23 31.30 21.05 -12.64
C ASP A 23 31.04 19.91 -13.63
N GLU A 24 31.53 20.07 -14.86
CA GLU A 24 31.31 19.19 -16.02
C GLU A 24 32.02 17.83 -15.88
N ASN A 25 32.63 17.54 -14.73
CA ASN A 25 33.40 16.31 -14.52
C ASN A 25 33.01 15.51 -13.27
N LYS A 26 31.73 15.56 -12.87
CA LYS A 26 31.18 14.53 -11.98
C LYS A 26 30.39 13.54 -12.82
N THR A 27 31.13 12.68 -13.54
CA THR A 27 30.58 11.38 -13.92
C THR A 27 30.03 10.78 -12.63
N SER A 28 28.70 10.66 -12.56
CA SER A 28 28.05 10.07 -11.42
C SER A 28 28.49 8.61 -11.38
N SER A 29 29.57 8.34 -10.64
CA SER A 29 29.93 6.99 -10.26
C SER A 29 28.74 6.47 -9.48
N VAL A 30 27.90 5.67 -10.14
CA VAL A 30 26.79 4.99 -9.47
C VAL A 30 27.43 4.11 -8.42
N THR A 31 27.38 4.54 -7.15
CA THR A 31 27.81 3.72 -6.04
C THR A 31 26.98 2.44 -6.10
N PRO A 32 27.59 1.25 -6.13
CA PRO A 32 26.84 0.02 -6.13
C PRO A 32 25.93 0.00 -4.89
N LEU A 33 24.65 -0.35 -5.08
CA LEU A 33 23.70 -0.43 -3.98
C LEU A 33 24.26 -1.33 -2.89
N SER A 34 24.23 -0.84 -1.65
CA SER A 34 24.59 -1.66 -0.50
C SER A 34 23.62 -2.84 -0.38
N GLU A 35 24.05 -3.93 0.26
CA GLU A 35 23.18 -5.07 0.54
C GLU A 35 21.92 -4.65 1.32
N GLN A 36 22.06 -3.67 2.22
CA GLN A 36 20.96 -3.12 2.99
C GLN A 36 19.94 -2.40 2.10
N ASP A 37 20.40 -1.61 1.12
CA ASP A 37 19.51 -0.91 0.19
C ASP A 37 18.79 -1.92 -0.73
N GLN A 38 19.49 -2.96 -1.18
CA GLN A 38 18.89 -4.02 -2.00
C GLN A 38 17.80 -4.76 -1.22
N TYR A 39 18.08 -5.11 0.04
CA TYR A 39 17.12 -5.75 0.93
C TYR A 39 15.90 -4.84 1.18
N ALA A 40 16.11 -3.55 1.43
CA ALA A 40 15.02 -2.59 1.63
C ALA A 40 14.11 -2.49 0.40
N LEU A 41 14.69 -2.48 -0.82
CA LEU A 41 13.92 -2.51 -2.06
C LEU A 41 13.12 -3.81 -2.22
N GLU A 42 13.73 -4.96 -1.93
CA GLU A 42 13.05 -6.25 -2.00
C GLU A 42 11.84 -6.31 -1.05
N VAL A 43 12.03 -5.91 0.21
CA VAL A 43 10.95 -5.85 1.20
C VAL A 43 9.88 -4.84 0.76
N GLY A 44 10.28 -3.67 0.28
CA GLY A 44 9.36 -2.65 -0.23
C GLY A 44 8.44 -3.18 -1.33
N HIS A 45 8.97 -3.90 -2.31
CA HIS A 45 8.16 -4.53 -3.37
C HIS A 45 7.16 -5.55 -2.80
N LYS A 46 7.58 -6.38 -1.84
CA LYS A 46 6.68 -7.34 -1.18
C LYS A 46 5.58 -6.66 -0.39
N VAL A 47 5.88 -5.55 0.29
CA VAL A 47 4.88 -4.75 1.02
C VAL A 47 3.84 -4.18 0.06
N LEU A 48 4.26 -3.61 -1.07
CA LEU A 48 3.34 -3.11 -2.11
C LEU A 48 2.45 -4.23 -2.68
N ALA A 49 3.04 -5.41 -2.92
CA ALA A 49 2.27 -6.57 -3.37
C ALA A 49 1.22 -6.99 -2.32
N ILE A 50 1.58 -7.01 -1.03
CA ILE A 50 0.65 -7.32 0.05
C ILE A 50 -0.47 -6.28 0.13
N GLN A 51 -0.17 -4.99 -0.05
CA GLN A 51 -1.20 -3.97 -0.12
C GLN A 51 -2.23 -4.28 -1.22
N ALA A 52 -1.77 -4.59 -2.44
CA ALA A 52 -2.66 -4.98 -3.54
C ALA A 52 -3.47 -6.25 -3.21
N ALA A 53 -2.85 -7.23 -2.55
CA ALA A 53 -3.53 -8.43 -2.08
C ALA A 53 -4.59 -8.12 -1.01
N LEU A 54 -4.37 -7.15 -0.12
CA LEU A 54 -5.35 -6.71 0.87
C LEU A 54 -6.51 -5.93 0.24
N GLU A 55 -6.27 -5.22 -0.86
CA GLU A 55 -7.33 -4.54 -1.63
C GLU A 55 -8.26 -5.58 -2.29
N SER A 56 -7.69 -6.64 -2.88
CA SER A 56 -8.42 -7.73 -3.57
C SER A 56 -8.06 -9.14 -3.04
N PRO A 57 -8.42 -9.49 -1.79
CA PRO A 57 -7.96 -10.71 -1.13
C PRO A 57 -8.51 -12.00 -1.76
N GLU A 58 -9.65 -11.92 -2.45
CA GLU A 58 -10.25 -13.04 -3.18
C GLU A 58 -9.44 -13.52 -4.39
N GLN A 59 -8.46 -12.75 -4.86
CA GLN A 59 -7.61 -13.17 -5.97
C GLN A 59 -6.78 -14.40 -5.60
N PRO A 60 -6.65 -15.41 -6.50
CA PRO A 60 -5.89 -16.62 -6.21
C PRO A 60 -4.44 -16.36 -5.78
N ALA A 61 -3.81 -15.33 -6.35
CA ALA A 61 -2.42 -14.97 -6.06
C ALA A 61 -2.21 -14.36 -4.67
N SER A 62 -3.26 -13.85 -4.01
CA SER A 62 -3.14 -13.10 -2.75
C SER A 62 -2.54 -13.94 -1.62
N VAL A 63 -2.78 -15.25 -1.60
CA VAL A 63 -2.19 -16.16 -0.60
C VAL A 63 -0.67 -16.27 -0.77
N GLU A 64 -0.18 -16.47 -2.00
CA GLU A 64 1.26 -16.59 -2.24
C GLU A 64 1.99 -15.27 -1.99
N VAL A 65 1.36 -14.14 -2.30
CA VAL A 65 1.89 -12.81 -2.01
C VAL A 65 2.12 -12.60 -0.52
N VAL A 66 1.16 -12.97 0.34
CA VAL A 66 1.37 -12.82 1.80
C VAL A 66 2.39 -13.80 2.34
N LYS A 67 2.48 -15.01 1.80
CA LYS A 67 3.50 -15.99 2.21
C LYS A 67 4.91 -15.50 1.88
N ALA A 68 5.09 -14.80 0.75
CA ALA A 68 6.40 -14.30 0.29
C ALA A 68 7.12 -13.36 1.28
N LEU A 69 6.39 -12.76 2.23
CA LEU A 69 6.95 -11.96 3.32
C LEU A 69 6.56 -12.48 4.71
N GLY A 70 5.33 -12.99 4.86
CA GLY A 70 4.74 -13.36 6.15
C GLY A 70 5.32 -14.61 6.78
N LEU A 71 6.03 -15.45 6.02
CA LEU A 71 6.76 -16.62 6.56
C LEU A 71 8.14 -16.25 7.13
N ASP A 72 8.64 -15.05 6.85
CA ASP A 72 9.85 -14.54 7.47
C ASP A 72 9.53 -14.05 8.88
N SER A 73 10.16 -14.63 9.90
CA SER A 73 9.93 -14.30 11.31
C SER A 73 10.15 -12.82 11.63
N ARG A 74 11.00 -12.11 10.87
CA ARG A 74 11.25 -10.67 11.02
C ARG A 74 10.03 -9.82 10.66
N HIS A 75 9.18 -10.30 9.76
CA HIS A 75 8.03 -9.57 9.23
C HIS A 75 6.68 -10.21 9.58
N TYR A 76 6.67 -11.44 10.11
CA TYR A 76 5.46 -12.20 10.45
C TYR A 76 4.44 -11.36 11.23
N VAL A 77 4.86 -10.74 12.33
CA VAL A 77 3.96 -9.95 13.20
C VAL A 77 3.32 -8.78 12.44
N MET A 78 4.09 -8.15 11.55
CA MET A 78 3.62 -7.05 10.72
C MET A 78 2.55 -7.53 9.73
N VAL A 79 2.85 -8.57 8.95
CA VAL A 79 1.92 -9.12 7.95
C VAL A 79 0.65 -9.66 8.61
N ARG A 80 0.78 -10.42 9.71
CA ARG A 80 -0.36 -10.96 10.46
C ARG A 80 -1.22 -9.86 11.08
N GLY A 81 -0.60 -8.79 11.57
CA GLY A 81 -1.31 -7.62 12.08
C GLY A 81 -2.18 -6.96 11.02
N TRP A 82 -1.63 -6.72 9.82
CA TRP A 82 -2.38 -6.15 8.70
C TRP A 82 -3.54 -7.03 8.25
N LEU A 83 -3.32 -8.33 8.12
CA LEU A 83 -4.38 -9.27 7.76
C LEU A 83 -5.49 -9.32 8.79
N SER A 84 -5.13 -9.32 10.09
CA SER A 84 -6.09 -9.31 11.18
C SER A 84 -6.93 -8.03 11.19
N GLN A 85 -6.31 -6.88 10.92
CA GLN A 85 -7.02 -5.61 10.81
C GLN A 85 -7.98 -5.60 9.61
N ALA A 86 -7.52 -6.05 8.44
CA ALA A 86 -8.35 -6.15 7.24
C ALA A 86 -9.54 -7.10 7.45
N LEU A 87 -9.33 -8.23 8.13
CA LEU A 87 -10.38 -9.19 8.48
C LEU A 87 -11.44 -8.55 9.37
N ARG A 88 -11.03 -7.90 10.48
CA ARG A 88 -11.96 -7.22 11.39
C ARG A 88 -12.80 -6.16 10.68
N SER A 89 -12.17 -5.37 9.80
CA SER A 89 -12.90 -4.39 8.98
C SER A 89 -13.95 -5.05 8.10
N ALA A 90 -13.63 -6.17 7.44
CA ALA A 90 -14.59 -6.89 6.60
C ALA A 90 -15.72 -7.54 7.42
N GLU A 91 -15.42 -8.09 8.60
CA GLU A 91 -16.40 -8.66 9.52
C GLU A 91 -17.38 -7.61 10.03
N SER A 92 -16.95 -6.37 10.30
CA SER A 92 -17.86 -5.29 10.71
C SER A 92 -18.94 -4.94 9.68
N TRP A 93 -18.73 -5.27 8.40
CA TRP A 93 -19.74 -5.02 7.37
C TRP A 93 -20.97 -5.91 7.54
N GLN A 94 -20.85 -7.02 8.26
CA GLN A 94 -21.96 -7.93 8.53
C GLN A 94 -23.07 -7.28 9.37
N ASP A 95 -22.73 -6.26 10.17
CA ASP A 95 -23.67 -5.53 11.02
C ASP A 95 -24.44 -4.42 10.26
N THR A 96 -24.10 -4.19 8.99
CA THR A 96 -24.74 -3.14 8.18
C THR A 96 -26.11 -3.58 7.66
N SER A 97 -27.04 -2.63 7.52
CA SER A 97 -28.35 -2.88 6.90
C SER A 97 -28.23 -3.39 5.46
N THR A 98 -27.23 -2.92 4.70
CA THR A 98 -26.93 -3.38 3.34
C THR A 98 -26.59 -4.87 3.31
N TYR A 99 -25.83 -5.38 4.28
CA TYR A 99 -25.54 -6.81 4.39
C TYR A 99 -26.78 -7.65 4.67
N GLN A 100 -27.70 -7.15 5.48
CA GLN A 100 -28.92 -7.87 5.84
C GLN A 100 -29.94 -7.92 4.69
N THR A 101 -29.90 -6.94 3.79
CA THR A 101 -30.93 -6.76 2.74
C THR A 101 -30.45 -7.14 1.33
N SER A 102 -29.15 -7.08 1.04
CA SER A 102 -28.58 -7.37 -0.28
C SER A 102 -27.81 -8.70 -0.31
N ALA A 103 -28.36 -9.68 -1.03
CA ALA A 103 -27.71 -10.98 -1.23
C ALA A 103 -26.36 -10.85 -1.97
N ALA A 104 -26.25 -9.94 -2.94
CA ALA A 104 -25.01 -9.68 -3.67
C ALA A 104 -23.93 -9.12 -2.76
N TYR A 105 -24.26 -8.10 -1.95
CA TYR A 105 -23.32 -7.52 -1.00
C TYR A 105 -22.88 -8.55 0.05
N LYS A 106 -23.83 -9.32 0.59
CA LYS A 106 -23.55 -10.43 1.51
C LYS A 106 -22.57 -11.45 0.94
N ASN A 107 -22.77 -11.88 -0.31
CA ASN A 107 -21.87 -12.82 -0.98
C ASN A 107 -20.45 -12.25 -1.12
N THR A 108 -20.33 -11.00 -1.59
CA THR A 108 -19.03 -10.32 -1.74
C THR A 108 -18.30 -10.18 -0.40
N THR A 109 -18.99 -9.73 0.65
CA THR A 109 -18.42 -9.62 2.01
C THR A 109 -17.96 -10.97 2.54
N ASN A 110 -18.77 -12.03 2.40
CA ASN A 110 -18.41 -13.37 2.87
C ASN A 110 -17.21 -13.95 2.11
N LYS A 111 -17.10 -13.70 0.80
CA LYS A 111 -15.92 -14.09 0.00
C LYS A 111 -14.65 -13.40 0.50
N ARG A 112 -14.73 -12.09 0.73
CA ARG A 112 -13.61 -11.30 1.26
C ARG A 112 -13.14 -11.82 2.62
N ILE A 113 -14.07 -12.02 3.56
CA ILE A 113 -13.78 -12.58 4.90
C ILE A 113 -13.11 -13.96 4.78
N SER A 114 -13.67 -14.84 3.94
CA SER A 114 -13.14 -16.19 3.75
C SER A 114 -11.73 -16.17 3.15
N ALA A 115 -11.46 -15.26 2.22
CA ALA A 115 -10.15 -15.10 1.61
C ALA A 115 -9.10 -14.62 2.64
N LEU A 116 -9.43 -13.57 3.42
CA LEU A 116 -8.55 -13.06 4.47
C LEU A 116 -8.23 -14.12 5.54
N ARG A 117 -9.22 -14.93 5.95
CA ARG A 117 -9.01 -16.06 6.87
C ARG A 117 -8.06 -17.11 6.28
N ARG A 118 -8.17 -17.43 4.99
CA ARG A 118 -7.23 -18.34 4.31
C ARG A 118 -5.81 -17.79 4.28
N MET A 119 -5.65 -16.49 4.00
CA MET A 119 -4.35 -15.83 4.00
C MET A 119 -3.68 -15.87 5.38
N ILE A 120 -4.43 -15.57 6.46
CA ILE A 120 -3.93 -15.70 7.84
C ILE A 120 -3.53 -17.15 8.13
N ARG A 121 -4.39 -18.11 7.78
CA ARG A 121 -4.10 -19.52 8.02
C ARG A 121 -2.84 -20.00 7.29
N ALA A 122 -2.59 -19.50 6.08
CA ALA A 122 -1.45 -19.87 5.28
C ALA A 122 -0.10 -19.40 5.86
N ILE A 123 -0.08 -18.31 6.62
CA ILE A 123 1.13 -17.82 7.30
C ILE A 123 1.28 -18.34 8.73
N ASP A 124 0.21 -18.90 9.32
CA ASP A 124 0.20 -19.45 10.69
C ASP A 124 0.52 -20.95 10.74
N LEU A 125 0.52 -21.64 9.59
CA LEU A 125 0.65 -23.10 9.50
C LEU A 125 2.03 -23.61 9.08
N GLU A 126 2.81 -22.75 8.46
CA GLU A 126 4.17 -23.03 7.99
C GLU A 126 5.17 -22.47 9.00
#